data_AF-A0A411DHB2-F1
#
_entry.id   AF-A0A411DHB2-F1
#
_cell.length_a   1.000
_cell.length_b   1.000
_cell.length_c   1.000
_cell.angle_alpha   90.00
_cell.angle_beta   90.00
_cell.angle_gamma   90.00
#
_symmetry.space_group_name_H-M   'P 1'
#
loop_
_entity.id
_entity.type
_entity.pdbx_description
1 polymer ?
#
loop_
_entity_poly.entity_id
_entity_poly.type
_entity_poly.pdbx_seq_one_letter_code
_entity_poly.pdbx_strand_id
1 'polypeptide(L)'
;MFDDYYNKLYFAFNTPIEKFKTLDFDYYRDFYVENDTQVDKNIVKSIIESRVNPFYAGLLKICEIAQRGLGQNRAEKNVEEFFSWMENDLGFMLGSEYRLAIQIFGGNSEYRKMLRFGSKKEIILKEAMKTAWDIFHSKVSTNNELLSELVSRNVRAIFVTKDAKLSDLLAPKIGEYIRVSNTKVSLIDLEDYPKIYSQDFITKMNKKTAKLGRERLFRQDDINDDYVKSLITDLENKLK
;
A
#
# COMPACT_ATOMS: atom_id res chain seq x y z
N MET A 1 3.12 18.32 8.47
CA MET A 1 2.37 17.23 7.80
C MET A 1 2.42 15.95 8.64
N PHE A 2 3.61 15.54 9.10
CA PHE A 2 3.78 14.43 10.05
C PHE A 2 3.11 14.68 11.41
N ASP A 3 3.30 15.87 11.99
CA ASP A 3 2.69 16.25 13.28
C ASP A 3 1.16 16.27 13.24
N ASP A 4 0.58 16.59 12.07
CA ASP A 4 -0.87 16.60 11.88
C ASP A 4 -1.45 15.17 11.83
N TYR A 5 -0.75 14.23 11.19
CA TYR A 5 -1.12 12.81 11.22
C TYR A 5 -1.00 12.22 12.62
N TYR A 6 0.08 12.54 13.32
CA TYR A 6 0.31 12.14 14.70
C TYR A 6 -0.81 12.60 15.62
N ASN A 7 -1.10 13.89 15.61
CA ASN A 7 -2.12 14.49 16.45
C ASN A 7 -3.51 13.88 16.16
N LYS A 8 -3.83 13.56 14.90
CA LYS A 8 -5.09 12.90 14.50
C LYS A 8 -5.20 11.46 15.01
N LEU A 9 -4.14 10.67 14.92
CA LEU A 9 -4.12 9.30 15.45
C LEU A 9 -4.20 9.31 16.98
N TYR A 10 -3.45 10.21 17.62
CA TYR A 10 -3.48 10.35 19.07
C TYR A 10 -4.86 10.78 19.57
N PHE A 11 -5.52 11.75 18.91
CA PHE A 11 -6.90 12.11 19.20
C PHE A 11 -7.84 10.91 19.07
N ALA A 12 -7.71 10.13 17.99
CA ALA A 12 -8.52 8.94 17.75
C ALA A 12 -8.35 7.86 18.84
N PHE A 13 -7.14 7.68 19.36
CA PHE A 13 -6.85 6.65 20.37
C PHE A 13 -7.14 7.05 21.81
N ASN A 14 -7.17 8.35 22.11
CA ASN A 14 -7.40 8.86 23.46
C ASN A 14 -8.81 9.40 23.69
N THR A 15 -9.61 9.55 22.64
CA THR A 15 -11.01 9.96 22.77
C THR A 15 -11.90 8.74 23.07
N PRO A 16 -12.74 8.77 24.13
CA PRO A 16 -13.66 7.69 24.44
C PRO A 16 -14.61 7.39 23.27
N ILE A 17 -14.86 6.10 23.01
CA ILE A 17 -15.65 5.66 21.86
C ILE A 17 -17.09 6.18 21.88
N GLU A 18 -17.61 6.47 23.08
CA GLU A 18 -18.92 7.06 23.33
C GLU A 18 -19.05 8.46 22.68
N LYS A 19 -17.96 9.24 22.64
CA LYS A 19 -17.94 10.54 21.95
C LYS A 19 -17.90 10.41 20.44
N PHE A 20 -17.27 9.36 19.91
CA PHE A 20 -17.30 9.08 18.47
C PHE A 20 -18.70 8.68 18.00
N LYS A 21 -19.46 7.97 18.84
CA LYS A 21 -20.83 7.51 18.53
C LYS A 21 -21.83 8.66 18.38
N THR A 22 -21.62 9.78 19.07
CA THR A 22 -22.51 10.95 18.98
C THR A 22 -22.16 11.87 17.81
N LEU A 23 -21.03 11.65 17.13
CA LEU A 23 -20.45 12.55 16.11
C LEU A 23 -20.28 14.00 16.60
N ASP A 24 -20.33 14.22 17.92
CA ASP A 24 -20.20 15.53 18.56
C ASP A 24 -18.75 15.72 18.98
N PHE A 25 -17.87 15.79 17.99
CA PHE A 25 -16.47 16.10 18.18
C PHE A 25 -15.93 16.93 17.01
N ASP A 26 -15.12 17.93 17.34
CA ASP A 26 -14.33 18.69 16.39
C ASP A 26 -12.86 18.55 16.77
N TYR A 27 -12.09 17.88 15.91
CA TYR A 27 -10.66 17.64 16.11
C TYR A 27 -9.88 18.94 16.40
N TYR A 28 -10.23 20.06 15.77
CA TYR A 28 -9.52 21.32 15.95
C TYR A 28 -9.93 22.09 17.22
N ARG A 29 -11.10 21.76 17.79
CA ARG A 29 -11.66 22.41 18.99
C ARG A 29 -11.46 21.58 20.27
N ASP A 30 -11.62 20.26 20.14
CA ASP A 30 -11.77 19.34 21.27
C ASP A 30 -10.48 18.54 21.53
N PHE A 31 -9.47 18.66 20.66
CA PHE A 31 -8.15 18.10 20.88
C PHE A 31 -7.21 19.16 21.48
N TYR A 32 -7.00 19.09 22.79
CA TYR A 32 -5.89 19.77 23.43
C TYR A 32 -4.61 18.98 23.14
N VAL A 33 -3.72 19.53 22.33
CA VAL A 33 -2.37 18.98 22.16
C VAL A 33 -1.67 19.17 23.51
N GLU A 34 -1.72 18.17 24.37
CA GLU A 34 -0.73 18.07 25.45
C GLU A 34 0.62 18.03 24.74
N ASN A 35 1.40 19.10 24.90
CA ASN A 35 2.72 19.29 24.29
C ASN A 35 3.78 18.28 24.75
N ASP A 36 3.41 17.13 25.34
CA ASP A 36 4.37 16.21 25.95
C ASP A 36 3.99 14.74 25.86
N THR A 37 3.53 14.31 24.70
CA THR A 37 3.62 12.90 24.35
C THR A 37 4.88 12.70 23.53
N GLN A 38 5.99 12.48 24.25
CA GLN A 38 7.22 11.96 23.66
C GLN A 38 6.91 10.60 23.02
N VAL A 39 6.49 10.62 21.76
CA VAL A 39 6.40 9.42 20.96
C VAL A 39 7.77 8.79 20.94
N ASP A 40 7.86 7.53 21.33
CA ASP A 40 9.09 6.78 21.19
C ASP A 40 9.47 6.78 19.70
N LYS A 41 10.50 7.54 19.38
CA LYS A 41 11.04 7.67 18.02
C LYS A 41 11.42 6.30 17.45
N ASN A 42 11.72 5.32 18.29
CA ASN A 42 12.03 3.96 17.88
C ASN A 42 10.80 3.22 17.33
N ILE A 43 9.61 3.46 17.90
CA ILE A 43 8.35 2.88 17.39
C ILE A 43 8.02 3.46 16.02
N VAL A 44 8.14 4.79 15.87
CA VAL A 44 7.90 5.47 14.59
C VAL A 44 8.88 4.97 13.54
N LYS A 45 10.16 4.89 13.89
CA LYS A 45 11.22 4.38 13.01
C LYS A 45 10.91 2.95 12.56
N SER A 46 10.51 2.08 13.49
CA SER A 46 10.11 0.70 13.19
C SER A 46 8.92 0.62 12.22
N ILE A 47 7.89 1.45 12.38
CA ILE A 47 6.76 1.50 11.45
C ILE A 47 7.20 1.93 10.05
N ILE A 48 8.04 2.96 9.96
CA ILE A 48 8.53 3.46 8.67
C ILE A 48 9.35 2.36 7.98
N GLU A 49 10.29 1.77 8.71
CA GLU A 49 11.23 0.78 8.17
C GLU A 49 10.51 -0.51 7.74
N SER A 50 9.69 -1.08 8.63
CA SER A 50 9.05 -2.38 8.39
C SER A 50 7.78 -2.33 7.53
N ARG A 51 7.11 -1.17 7.41
CA ARG A 51 5.80 -1.07 6.73
C ARG A 51 5.77 -0.06 5.59
N VAL A 52 6.18 1.18 5.82
CA VAL A 52 6.05 2.26 4.82
C VAL A 52 7.09 2.13 3.71
N ASN A 53 8.34 1.86 4.06
CA ASN A 53 9.45 1.73 3.11
C ASN A 53 9.20 0.65 2.04
N PRO A 54 8.70 -0.56 2.38
CA PRO A 54 8.23 -1.52 1.40
C PRO A 54 7.25 -0.97 0.36
N PHE A 55 6.20 -0.28 0.81
CA PHE A 55 5.20 0.30 -0.09
C PHE A 55 5.83 1.38 -0.98
N TYR A 56 6.67 2.24 -0.39
CA TYR A 56 7.39 3.27 -1.13
C TYR A 56 8.31 2.67 -2.20
N ALA A 57 9.08 1.64 -1.88
CA ALA A 57 9.95 0.94 -2.83
C ALA A 57 9.15 0.36 -4.01
N GLY A 58 8.01 -0.27 -3.73
CA GLY A 58 7.09 -0.76 -4.76
C GLY A 58 6.60 0.35 -5.70
N LEU A 59 6.17 1.49 -5.15
CA LEU A 59 5.69 2.63 -5.92
C LEU A 59 6.81 3.26 -6.77
N LEU A 60 8.02 3.39 -6.22
CA LEU A 60 9.19 3.85 -6.97
C LEU A 60 9.54 2.91 -8.13
N LYS A 61 9.43 1.60 -7.93
CA LYS A 61 9.66 0.63 -9.01
C LYS A 61 8.61 0.73 -10.11
N ILE A 62 7.33 0.97 -9.77
CA ILE A 62 6.29 1.26 -10.76
C ILE A 62 6.66 2.52 -11.56
N CYS A 63 7.12 3.58 -10.88
CA CYS A 63 7.63 4.80 -11.52
C CYS A 63 8.77 4.52 -12.49
N GLU A 64 9.78 3.77 -12.06
CA GLU A 64 10.95 3.42 -12.85
C GLU A 64 10.58 2.64 -14.12
N ILE A 65 9.71 1.62 -14.01
CA ILE A 65 9.23 0.86 -15.16
C ILE A 65 8.43 1.78 -16.12
N ALA A 66 7.55 2.62 -15.58
CA ALA A 66 6.69 3.50 -16.37
C ALA A 66 7.48 4.54 -17.19
N GLN A 67 8.63 5.01 -16.69
CA GLN A 67 9.51 5.95 -17.41
C GLN A 67 10.05 5.35 -18.71
N ARG A 68 10.08 4.02 -18.83
CA ARG A 68 10.47 3.33 -20.06
C ARG A 68 9.33 3.26 -21.08
N GLY A 69 8.10 3.61 -20.69
CA GLY A 69 6.93 3.71 -21.56
C GLY A 69 5.73 2.89 -21.07
N LEU A 70 4.53 3.46 -21.27
CA LEU A 70 3.24 2.89 -20.89
C LEU A 70 2.36 2.52 -22.11
N GLY A 71 2.99 2.22 -23.24
CA GLY A 71 2.30 1.80 -24.46
C GLY A 71 1.62 0.44 -24.31
N GLN A 72 0.53 0.23 -25.06
CA GLN A 72 -0.26 -1.03 -25.05
C GLN A 72 0.61 -2.27 -25.24
N ASN A 73 1.55 -2.21 -26.17
CA ASN A 73 2.50 -3.29 -26.48
C ASN A 73 3.46 -3.64 -25.33
N ARG A 74 3.51 -2.84 -24.26
CA ARG A 74 4.35 -3.05 -23.09
C ARG A 74 3.57 -3.35 -21.81
N ALA A 75 2.24 -3.24 -21.83
CA ALA A 75 1.41 -3.35 -20.63
C ALA A 75 1.67 -4.66 -19.87
N GLU A 76 1.59 -5.80 -20.57
CA GLU A 76 1.84 -7.12 -19.98
C GLU A 76 3.29 -7.26 -19.50
N LYS A 77 4.26 -6.92 -20.36
CA LYS A 77 5.69 -6.99 -20.04
C LYS A 77 6.05 -6.16 -18.80
N ASN A 78 5.47 -4.97 -18.65
CA ASN A 78 5.70 -4.10 -17.50
C ASN A 78 5.16 -4.71 -16.21
N VAL A 79 3.98 -5.37 -16.25
CA VAL A 79 3.45 -6.10 -15.10
C VAL A 79 4.32 -7.32 -14.76
N GLU A 80 4.77 -8.08 -15.77
CA GLU A 80 5.67 -9.21 -15.54
C GLU A 80 7.01 -8.79 -14.95
N GLU A 81 7.56 -7.67 -15.42
CA GLU A 81 8.79 -7.09 -14.87
C GLU A 81 8.58 -6.70 -13.40
N PHE A 82 7.47 -6.02 -13.08
CA PHE A 82 7.17 -5.63 -11.70
C PHE A 82 6.97 -6.85 -10.79
N PHE A 83 6.24 -7.86 -11.26
CA PHE A 83 6.05 -9.11 -10.52
C PHE A 83 7.39 -9.82 -10.27
N SER A 84 8.21 -9.94 -11.31
CA SER A 84 9.51 -10.61 -11.20
C SER A 84 10.45 -9.85 -10.26
N TRP A 85 10.39 -8.53 -10.24
CA TRP A 85 11.13 -7.72 -9.28
C TRP A 85 10.65 -7.95 -7.83
N MET A 86 9.35 -8.00 -7.58
CA MET A 86 8.82 -8.34 -6.24
C MET A 86 9.23 -9.75 -5.80
N GLU A 87 9.24 -10.69 -6.73
CA GLU A 87 9.59 -12.09 -6.46
C GLU A 87 11.07 -12.24 -6.13
N ASN A 88 11.95 -11.70 -6.98
CA ASN A 88 13.39 -12.00 -6.97
C ASN A 88 14.24 -10.94 -6.25
N ASP A 89 13.88 -9.66 -6.37
CA ASP A 89 14.64 -8.57 -5.74
C ASP A 89 14.05 -8.24 -4.37
N LEU A 90 12.77 -7.85 -4.30
CA LEU A 90 12.16 -7.44 -3.02
C LEU A 90 11.97 -8.60 -2.05
N GLY A 91 11.74 -9.81 -2.55
CA GLY A 91 11.59 -11.03 -1.74
C GLY A 91 10.20 -11.24 -1.12
N PHE A 92 9.28 -10.28 -1.22
CA PHE A 92 7.88 -10.40 -0.75
C PHE A 92 6.88 -9.70 -1.69
N MET A 93 5.59 -10.02 -1.57
CA MET A 93 4.54 -9.47 -2.44
C MET A 93 3.89 -8.23 -1.86
N LEU A 94 3.74 -7.23 -2.71
CA LEU A 94 3.04 -5.98 -2.41
C LEU A 94 1.67 -5.98 -3.11
N GLY A 95 0.63 -6.47 -2.43
CA GLY A 95 -0.68 -6.71 -3.07
C GLY A 95 -1.36 -5.46 -3.65
N SER A 96 -1.41 -4.37 -2.88
CA SER A 96 -2.04 -3.11 -3.32
C SER A 96 -1.23 -2.44 -4.44
N GLU A 97 0.09 -2.50 -4.34
CA GLU A 97 1.02 -1.95 -5.30
C GLU A 97 0.99 -2.75 -6.60
N TYR A 98 0.88 -4.07 -6.52
CA TYR A 98 0.67 -4.94 -7.68
C TYR A 98 -0.63 -4.60 -8.42
N ARG A 99 -1.72 -4.40 -7.68
CA ARG A 99 -2.99 -3.96 -8.27
C ARG A 99 -2.87 -2.58 -8.90
N LEU A 100 -2.20 -1.65 -8.24
CA LEU A 100 -1.93 -0.32 -8.77
C LEU A 100 -1.10 -0.38 -10.07
N ALA A 101 -0.08 -1.24 -10.10
CA ALA A 101 0.75 -1.49 -11.27
C ALA A 101 -0.07 -2.01 -12.46
N ILE A 102 -0.95 -3.00 -12.24
CA ILE A 102 -1.90 -3.50 -13.26
C ILE A 102 -2.73 -2.35 -13.83
N GLN A 103 -3.31 -1.49 -12.99
CA GLN A 103 -4.13 -0.38 -13.47
C GLN A 103 -3.32 0.65 -14.27
N ILE A 104 -2.15 1.04 -13.76
CA ILE A 104 -1.28 2.05 -14.39
C ILE A 104 -0.75 1.58 -15.74
N PHE A 105 -0.19 0.36 -15.78
CA PHE A 105 0.37 -0.24 -16.98
C PHE A 105 -0.74 -0.59 -17.99
N GLY A 106 -1.95 -0.90 -17.51
CA GLY A 106 -3.12 -1.18 -18.34
C GLY A 106 -3.81 0.05 -18.92
N GLY A 107 -3.27 1.26 -18.72
CA GLY A 107 -3.78 2.47 -19.37
C GLY A 107 -4.65 3.37 -18.50
N ASN A 108 -4.90 3.03 -17.24
CA ASN A 108 -5.86 3.76 -16.41
C ASN A 108 -5.28 5.09 -15.91
N SER A 109 -5.68 6.19 -16.54
CA SER A 109 -5.18 7.54 -16.26
C SER A 109 -5.51 8.03 -14.86
N GLU A 110 -6.61 7.56 -14.24
CA GLU A 110 -6.97 7.97 -12.88
C GLU A 110 -5.99 7.42 -11.85
N TYR A 111 -5.57 6.16 -11.98
CA TYR A 111 -4.54 5.58 -11.11
C TYR A 111 -3.16 6.17 -11.36
N ARG A 112 -2.88 6.65 -12.58
CA ARG A 112 -1.63 7.38 -12.89
C ARG A 112 -1.51 8.68 -12.09
N LYS A 113 -2.63 9.33 -11.75
CA LYS A 113 -2.60 10.58 -10.95
C LYS A 113 -2.05 10.37 -9.54
N MET A 114 -2.18 9.16 -8.98
CA MET A 114 -1.67 8.84 -7.64
C MET A 114 -0.14 9.00 -7.55
N LEU A 115 0.59 8.76 -8.65
CA LEU A 115 2.06 8.87 -8.69
C LEU A 115 2.56 10.07 -9.52
N ARG A 116 1.63 10.89 -10.05
CA ARG A 116 1.90 12.08 -10.87
C ARG A 116 2.96 11.87 -11.96
N PHE A 117 2.84 10.78 -12.73
CA PHE A 117 3.74 10.48 -13.86
C PHE A 117 3.92 11.66 -14.82
N GLY A 118 5.14 11.84 -15.33
CA GLY A 118 5.50 12.96 -16.23
C GLY A 118 5.80 14.27 -15.52
N SER A 119 5.71 14.31 -14.19
CA SER A 119 6.22 15.42 -13.37
C SER A 119 7.73 15.33 -13.17
N LYS A 120 8.33 16.38 -12.58
CA LYS A 120 9.74 16.35 -12.15
C LYS A 120 9.96 15.27 -11.08
N LYS A 121 11.17 14.71 -11.03
CA LYS A 121 11.60 13.71 -10.04
C LYS A 121 11.14 14.04 -8.62
N GLU A 122 11.37 15.26 -8.14
CA GLU A 122 11.05 15.64 -6.75
C GLU A 122 9.55 15.53 -6.44
N ILE A 123 8.71 15.81 -7.45
CA ILE A 123 7.25 15.66 -7.34
C ILE A 123 6.88 14.18 -7.29
N ILE A 124 7.49 13.35 -8.15
CA ILE A 124 7.25 11.91 -8.18
C ILE A 124 7.64 11.27 -6.84
N LEU A 125 8.82 11.59 -6.30
CA LEU A 125 9.27 11.07 -5.00
C LEU A 125 8.31 11.45 -3.88
N LYS A 126 7.91 12.72 -3.84
CA LYS A 126 6.96 13.22 -2.83
C LYS A 126 5.60 12.52 -2.90
N GLU A 127 5.06 12.33 -4.10
CA GLU A 127 3.75 11.68 -4.29
C GLU A 127 3.80 10.17 -4.07
N ALA A 128 4.90 9.51 -4.43
CA ALA A 128 5.12 8.10 -4.12
C ALA A 128 5.20 7.90 -2.59
N MET A 129 5.92 8.76 -1.86
CA MET A 129 5.97 8.69 -0.40
C MET A 129 4.59 8.97 0.22
N LYS A 130 3.88 9.99 -0.26
CA LYS A 130 2.52 10.28 0.19
C LYS A 130 1.58 9.09 -0.05
N THR A 131 1.63 8.49 -1.24
CA THR A 131 0.81 7.33 -1.59
C THR A 131 1.18 6.11 -0.73
N ALA A 132 2.46 5.92 -0.40
CA ALA A 132 2.89 4.86 0.52
C ALA A 132 2.25 5.02 1.91
N TRP A 133 2.22 6.25 2.42
CA TRP A 133 1.53 6.58 3.67
C TRP A 133 0.02 6.36 3.57
N ASP A 134 -0.61 6.80 2.48
CA ASP A 134 -2.04 6.61 2.26
C ASP A 134 -2.41 5.12 2.22
N ILE A 135 -1.60 4.29 1.54
CA ILE A 135 -1.77 2.82 1.52
C ILE A 135 -1.56 2.23 2.91
N PHE A 136 -0.48 2.60 3.61
CA PHE A 136 -0.19 2.11 4.96
C PHE A 136 -1.33 2.41 5.92
N HIS A 137 -1.71 3.69 6.01
CA HIS A 137 -2.77 4.15 6.89
C HIS A 137 -4.06 3.41 6.61
N SER A 138 -4.43 3.29 5.33
CA SER A 138 -5.68 2.64 4.95
C SER A 138 -5.66 1.13 5.21
N LYS A 139 -4.53 0.43 4.99
CA LYS A 139 -4.39 -0.99 5.35
C LYS A 139 -4.54 -1.20 6.85
N VAL A 140 -3.91 -0.34 7.65
CA VAL A 140 -4.04 -0.38 9.11
C VAL A 140 -5.48 -0.11 9.53
N SER A 141 -6.12 0.95 9.02
CA SER A 141 -7.50 1.30 9.36
C SER A 141 -8.55 0.31 8.87
N THR A 142 -8.24 -0.57 7.91
CA THR A 142 -9.16 -1.58 7.39
C THR A 142 -8.91 -2.98 7.96
N ASN A 143 -7.77 -3.18 8.63
CA ASN A 143 -7.43 -4.43 9.31
C ASN A 143 -7.52 -4.26 10.83
N ASN A 144 -8.66 -4.65 11.39
CA ASN A 144 -8.92 -4.54 12.83
C ASN A 144 -7.90 -5.30 13.69
N GLU A 145 -7.37 -6.44 13.22
CA GLU A 145 -6.36 -7.21 13.96
C GLU A 145 -5.04 -6.44 14.03
N LEU A 146 -4.55 -5.98 12.87
CA LEU A 146 -3.33 -5.18 12.79
C LEU A 146 -3.45 -3.87 13.57
N LEU A 147 -4.58 -3.18 13.47
CA LEU A 147 -4.81 -1.97 14.25
C LEU A 147 -4.83 -2.28 15.75
N SER A 148 -5.49 -3.38 16.15
CA SER A 148 -5.55 -3.79 17.55
C SER A 148 -4.19 -4.13 18.14
N GLU A 149 -3.32 -4.75 17.34
CA GLU A 149 -1.93 -5.00 17.68
C GLU A 149 -1.17 -3.67 17.89
N LEU A 150 -1.26 -2.76 16.92
CA LEU A 150 -0.57 -1.46 16.96
C LEU A 150 -0.97 -0.60 18.16
N VAL A 151 -2.25 -0.62 18.53
CA VAL A 151 -2.75 0.18 19.67
C VAL A 151 -2.80 -0.60 20.98
N SER A 152 -2.40 -1.88 20.96
CA SER A 152 -2.46 -2.80 22.11
C SER A 152 -3.84 -2.87 22.78
N ARG A 153 -4.92 -2.76 21.99
CA ARG A 153 -6.33 -2.79 22.45
C ARG A 153 -7.21 -3.40 21.36
N ASN A 154 -8.28 -4.09 21.73
CA ASN A 154 -9.25 -4.59 20.74
C ASN A 154 -10.06 -3.42 20.16
N VAL A 155 -9.84 -3.10 18.89
CA VAL A 155 -10.49 -1.99 18.18
C VAL A 155 -11.16 -2.46 16.91
N ARG A 156 -12.30 -1.85 16.62
CA ARG A 156 -13.01 -1.97 15.34
C ARG A 156 -12.99 -0.62 14.65
N ALA A 157 -12.24 -0.51 13.57
CA ALA A 157 -12.17 0.70 12.78
C ALA A 157 -13.20 0.71 11.66
N ILE A 158 -13.67 1.91 11.35
CA ILE A 158 -14.42 2.20 10.13
C ILE A 158 -13.55 3.15 9.32
N PHE A 159 -13.07 2.70 8.16
CA PHE A 159 -12.30 3.53 7.26
C PHE A 159 -13.24 4.32 6.34
N VAL A 160 -13.19 5.65 6.43
CA VAL A 160 -13.95 6.56 5.58
C VAL A 160 -12.96 7.44 4.82
N THR A 161 -13.06 7.44 3.49
CA THR A 161 -12.24 8.30 2.63
C THR A 161 -13.09 8.96 1.55
N LYS A 162 -12.74 10.20 1.20
CA LYS A 162 -13.25 10.87 0.00
C LYS A 162 -12.45 10.51 -1.25
N ASP A 163 -11.31 9.84 -1.09
CA ASP A 163 -10.50 9.34 -2.19
C ASP A 163 -11.08 8.03 -2.72
N ALA A 164 -11.89 8.16 -3.77
CA ALA A 164 -12.53 7.02 -4.42
C ALA A 164 -11.52 6.02 -5.01
N LYS A 165 -10.31 6.45 -5.39
CA LYS A 165 -9.31 5.56 -6.01
C LYS A 165 -8.54 4.77 -4.96
N LEU A 166 -8.20 5.41 -3.84
CA LEU A 166 -7.67 4.69 -2.68
C LEU A 166 -8.68 3.67 -2.14
N SER A 167 -9.96 4.05 -2.08
CA SER A 167 -11.05 3.14 -1.70
C SER A 167 -11.17 1.97 -2.68
N ASP A 168 -11.22 2.24 -3.99
CA ASP A 168 -11.30 1.19 -5.01
C ASP A 168 -10.09 0.25 -4.97
N LEU A 169 -8.86 0.78 -4.81
CA LEU A 169 -7.61 0.02 -4.72
C LEU A 169 -7.60 -0.96 -3.54
N LEU A 170 -8.23 -0.59 -2.43
CA LEU A 170 -8.22 -1.35 -1.18
C LEU A 170 -9.50 -2.16 -0.94
N ALA A 171 -10.55 -1.89 -1.71
CA ALA A 171 -11.79 -2.65 -1.65
C ALA A 171 -11.48 -4.14 -1.85
N PRO A 172 -12.00 -5.03 -0.98
CA PRO A 172 -11.83 -6.46 -1.14
C PRO A 172 -12.61 -6.92 -2.37
N LYS A 173 -11.91 -7.07 -3.49
CA LYS A 173 -12.46 -7.60 -4.73
C LYS A 173 -12.12 -9.07 -4.82
N ILE A 174 -12.96 -9.85 -4.15
CA ILE A 174 -12.78 -11.29 -3.95
C ILE A 174 -13.41 -12.00 -5.15
N GLY A 175 -12.60 -12.47 -6.10
CA GLY A 175 -13.07 -13.38 -7.16
C GLY A 175 -13.15 -14.83 -6.66
N GLU A 176 -12.12 -15.29 -5.93
CA GLU A 176 -12.10 -16.58 -5.24
C GLU A 176 -11.30 -16.48 -3.93
N TYR A 177 -11.65 -17.33 -2.96
CA TYR A 177 -10.85 -17.54 -1.74
C TYR A 177 -10.21 -18.93 -1.79
N ILE A 178 -8.90 -18.99 -1.52
CA ILE A 178 -8.28 -20.24 -1.08
C ILE A 178 -8.10 -20.13 0.42
N ARG A 179 -8.90 -20.87 1.18
CA ARG A 179 -8.70 -21.04 2.62
C ARG A 179 -7.71 -22.18 2.84
N VAL A 180 -6.49 -21.85 3.27
CA VAL A 180 -5.52 -22.84 3.73
C VAL A 180 -5.35 -22.62 5.24
N SER A 181 -5.94 -23.51 6.04
CA SER A 181 -6.00 -23.40 7.51
C SER A 181 -6.61 -22.07 7.99
N ASN A 182 -5.91 -21.30 8.83
CA ASN A 182 -6.39 -20.04 9.41
C ASN A 182 -6.08 -18.82 8.54
N THR A 183 -5.42 -18.99 7.39
CA THR A 183 -4.96 -17.87 6.57
C THR A 183 -5.81 -17.71 5.32
N LYS A 184 -6.19 -16.46 5.04
CA LYS A 184 -7.02 -16.08 3.89
C LYS A 184 -6.13 -15.50 2.79
N VAL A 185 -6.02 -16.19 1.66
CA VAL A 185 -5.40 -15.67 0.44
C VAL A 185 -6.52 -15.24 -0.51
N SER A 186 -6.60 -13.95 -0.80
CA SER A 186 -7.57 -13.37 -1.74
C SER A 186 -6.99 -13.34 -3.15
N LEU A 187 -7.66 -13.96 -4.11
CA LEU A 187 -7.33 -13.84 -5.53
C LEU A 187 -8.17 -12.71 -6.14
N ILE A 188 -7.52 -11.89 -6.97
CA ILE A 188 -8.14 -10.76 -7.67
C ILE A 188 -9.16 -11.31 -8.68
N ASP A 189 -10.35 -10.71 -8.71
CA ASP A 189 -11.40 -11.01 -9.68
C ASP A 189 -10.93 -10.70 -11.12
N LEU A 190 -11.29 -11.56 -12.09
CA LEU A 190 -10.96 -11.39 -13.51
C LEU A 190 -11.49 -10.06 -14.06
N GLU A 191 -12.60 -9.54 -13.50
CA GLU A 191 -13.23 -8.29 -13.93
C GLU A 191 -12.44 -7.01 -13.56
N ASP A 192 -11.42 -7.11 -12.71
CA ASP A 192 -10.61 -5.94 -12.32
C ASP A 192 -9.44 -5.64 -13.25
N TYR A 193 -9.09 -6.55 -14.15
CA TYR A 193 -8.01 -6.30 -15.10
C TYR A 193 -8.49 -5.34 -16.20
N PRO A 194 -7.71 -4.28 -16.52
CA PRO A 194 -7.94 -3.48 -17.71
C PRO A 194 -8.08 -4.35 -18.97
N LYS A 195 -9.07 -4.06 -19.82
CA LYS A 195 -9.43 -4.84 -21.02
C LYS A 195 -8.29 -5.04 -22.04
N ILE A 196 -7.20 -4.30 -21.88
CA ILE A 196 -6.01 -4.38 -22.71
C ILE A 196 -5.21 -5.67 -22.50
N TYR A 197 -5.39 -6.32 -21.36
CA TYR A 197 -4.70 -7.55 -20.97
C TYR A 197 -5.36 -8.77 -21.62
N SER A 198 -4.54 -9.66 -22.18
CA SER A 198 -5.04 -10.92 -22.73
C SER A 198 -5.49 -11.88 -21.63
N GLN A 199 -6.46 -12.74 -21.94
CA GLN A 199 -6.96 -13.73 -20.98
C GLN A 199 -5.86 -14.71 -20.55
N ASP A 200 -4.97 -15.07 -21.47
CA ASP A 200 -3.81 -15.93 -21.20
C ASP A 200 -2.86 -15.29 -20.21
N PHE A 201 -2.57 -14.00 -20.39
CA PHE A 201 -1.75 -13.23 -19.46
C PHE A 201 -2.39 -13.16 -18.07
N ILE A 202 -3.68 -12.81 -17.98
CA ILE A 202 -4.39 -12.72 -16.69
C ILE A 202 -4.34 -14.07 -15.97
N THR A 203 -4.64 -15.16 -16.68
CA THR A 203 -4.61 -16.53 -16.14
C THR A 203 -3.20 -16.90 -15.65
N LYS A 204 -2.16 -16.58 -16.43
CA LYS A 204 -0.76 -16.80 -16.07
C LYS A 204 -0.39 -16.05 -14.80
N MET A 205 -0.74 -14.77 -14.71
CA MET A 205 -0.42 -13.94 -13.55
C MET A 205 -1.16 -14.38 -12.29
N ASN A 206 -2.45 -14.70 -12.39
CA ASN A 206 -3.21 -15.23 -11.26
C ASN A 206 -2.61 -16.55 -10.74
N LYS A 207 -2.20 -17.46 -11.65
CA LYS A 207 -1.50 -18.70 -11.26
C LYS A 207 -0.17 -18.42 -10.55
N LYS A 208 0.63 -17.46 -11.05
CA LYS A 208 1.89 -17.06 -10.41
C LYS A 208 1.65 -16.49 -9.02
N THR A 209 0.73 -15.54 -8.88
CA THR A 209 0.36 -14.92 -7.59
C THR A 209 -0.13 -15.97 -6.59
N ALA A 210 -1.00 -16.89 -7.03
CA ALA A 210 -1.50 -17.97 -6.18
C ALA A 210 -0.41 -18.95 -5.74
N LYS A 211 0.48 -19.34 -6.66
CA LYS A 211 1.63 -20.20 -6.36
C LYS A 211 2.53 -19.55 -5.32
N LEU A 212 2.94 -18.32 -5.56
CA LEU A 212 3.86 -17.60 -4.69
C LEU A 212 3.23 -17.31 -3.31
N GLY A 213 1.94 -16.96 -3.27
CA GLY A 213 1.20 -16.82 -2.02
C GLY A 213 1.17 -18.10 -1.19
N ARG A 214 1.06 -19.28 -1.83
CA ARG A 214 1.16 -20.59 -1.16
C ARG A 214 2.56 -20.93 -0.67
N GLU A 215 3.59 -20.61 -1.45
CA GLU A 215 4.98 -20.86 -1.06
C GLU A 215 5.42 -19.99 0.13
N ARG A 216 4.82 -18.79 0.26
CA ARG A 216 5.15 -17.82 1.31
C ARG A 216 4.21 -17.86 2.52
N LEU A 217 3.11 -18.61 2.45
CA LEU A 217 2.11 -18.78 3.52
C LEU A 217 2.70 -19.25 4.87
N PHE A 218 3.87 -19.90 4.84
CA PHE A 218 4.56 -20.45 6.01
C PHE A 218 5.92 -19.80 6.30
N ARG A 219 6.29 -18.75 5.56
CA ARG A 219 7.50 -17.99 5.83
C ARG A 219 7.16 -16.77 6.69
N GLN A 220 7.78 -16.65 7.86
CA GLN A 220 7.99 -15.35 8.46
C GLN A 220 9.11 -14.69 7.66
N ASP A 221 8.76 -13.97 6.61
CA ASP A 221 9.74 -13.16 5.89
C ASP A 221 10.06 -11.95 6.77
N ASP A 222 11.17 -12.02 7.52
CA ASP A 222 11.74 -10.85 8.18
C ASP A 222 12.22 -9.90 7.07
N ILE A 223 11.51 -8.77 6.93
CA ILE A 223 11.89 -7.73 5.97
C ILE A 223 13.26 -7.18 6.38
N ASN A 224 14.25 -7.32 5.52
CA ASN A 224 15.56 -6.70 5.73
C ASN A 224 15.48 -5.21 5.40
N ASP A 225 15.29 -4.39 6.43
CA ASP A 225 15.10 -2.93 6.30
C ASP A 225 16.28 -2.23 5.58
N ASP A 226 17.51 -2.66 5.86
CA ASP A 226 18.70 -2.06 5.23
C ASP A 226 18.77 -2.39 3.74
N TYR A 227 18.36 -3.61 3.37
CA TYR A 227 18.23 -3.99 1.98
C TYR A 227 17.12 -3.18 1.27
N VAL A 228 15.95 -3.01 1.90
CA VAL A 228 14.86 -2.18 1.35
C VAL A 228 15.31 -0.72 1.17
N LYS A 229 16.06 -0.16 2.12
CA LYS A 229 16.63 1.20 1.97
C LYS A 229 17.59 1.29 0.78
N SER A 230 18.44 0.28 0.59
CA SER A 230 19.34 0.23 -0.57
C SER A 230 18.57 0.20 -1.89
N LEU A 231 17.49 -0.60 -1.99
CA LEU A 231 16.60 -0.60 -3.15
C LEU A 231 15.95 0.76 -3.38
N ILE A 232 15.48 1.44 -2.32
CA ILE A 232 14.91 2.78 -2.42
C ILE A 232 15.95 3.74 -3.01
N THR A 233 17.15 3.80 -2.45
CA THR A 233 18.21 4.69 -2.93
C THR A 233 18.53 4.44 -4.41
N ASP A 234 18.65 3.17 -4.82
CA ASP A 234 18.88 2.81 -6.21
C ASP A 234 17.75 3.25 -7.15
N LEU A 235 16.49 3.08 -6.71
CA LEU A 235 15.33 3.46 -7.50
C LEU A 235 15.18 4.98 -7.61
N GLU A 236 15.38 5.72 -6.52
CA GLU A 236 15.39 7.18 -6.54
C GLU A 236 16.45 7.71 -7.50
N ASN A 237 17.63 7.10 -7.56
CA ASN A 237 18.70 7.47 -8.48
C ASN A 237 18.38 7.17 -9.95
N LYS A 238 17.58 6.14 -10.23
CA LYS A 238 17.16 5.76 -11.59
C LYS A 238 16.05 6.66 -12.15
N LEU A 239 15.28 7.31 -11.28
CA LEU A 239 14.22 8.22 -11.71
C LEU A 239 14.80 9.50 -12.32
N LYS A 240 14.32 9.82 -13.51
CA LYS A 240 14.55 11.10 -14.21
C LYS A 240 13.52 12.16 -13.83
#